data_AF-A0A103QVP3-F1
#
_entry.id   AF-A0A103QVP3-F1
#
_cell.length_a   1.000
_cell.length_b   1.000
_cell.length_c   1.000
_cell.angle_alpha   90.00
_cell.angle_beta   90.00
_cell.angle_gamma   90.00
#
_symmetry.space_group_name_H-M   'P 1'
#
loop_
_entity.id
_entity.type
_entity.pdbx_description
1 polymer ?
#
loop_
_entity_poly.entity_id
_entity_poly.type
_entity_poly.pdbx_seq_one_letter_code
_entity_poly.pdbx_strand_id
1 'polypeptide(L)' 'MKRLYMMSPAEYELFTQQCNPPPLLVVQRGGEVCWNRNEAAAAFWTAYGDVRGFDWTTAEPCEGLHVAYFRAVPR' A
#
# COMPACT_ATOMS: atom_id res chain seq x y z
N MET A 1 -6.23 -6.27 -15.89
CA MET A 1 -5.61 -7.41 -15.18
C MET A 1 -4.67 -6.86 -14.12
N LYS A 2 -4.73 -7.33 -12.86
CA LYS A 2 -3.89 -6.81 -11.77
C LYS A 2 -2.45 -7.33 -11.88
N ARG A 3 -1.46 -6.48 -11.63
CA ARG A 3 -0.02 -6.80 -11.58
C ARG A 3 0.47 -6.81 -10.14
N LEU A 4 1.54 -7.56 -9.87
CA LEU A 4 2.20 -7.58 -8.57
C LEU A 4 3.12 -6.35 -8.43
N TYR A 5 2.98 -5.65 -7.31
CA TYR A 5 3.82 -4.54 -6.90
C TYR A 5 4.47 -4.88 -5.56
N MET A 6 5.64 -4.29 -5.32
CA MET A 6 6.38 -4.41 -4.07
C MET A 6 6.82 -3.02 -3.62
N MET A 7 6.45 -2.68 -2.38
CA MET A 7 6.88 -1.47 -1.70
C MET A 7 8.13 -1.75 -0.87
N SER A 8 9.22 -1.07 -1.19
CA SER A 8 10.44 -1.17 -0.40
C SER A 8 10.28 -0.44 0.95
N PRO A 9 11.05 -0.82 1.98
CA PRO A 9 11.06 -0.10 3.26
C PRO A 9 11.33 1.40 3.12
N ALA A 10 12.24 1.79 2.22
CA ALA A 10 12.57 3.20 1.97
C ALA A 10 11.39 3.98 1.34
N GLU A 11 10.64 3.35 0.43
CA GLU A 11 9.42 3.96 -0.11
C GLU A 11 8.37 4.10 0.98
N TYR A 12 8.18 3.07 1.80
CA TYR A 12 7.25 3.14 2.93
C TYR A 12 7.58 4.31 3.85
N GLU A 13 8.85 4.46 4.26
CA GLU A 13 9.29 5.59 5.08
C GLU A 13 9.06 6.95 4.39
N LEU A 14 9.41 7.08 3.12
CA LEU A 14 9.26 8.32 2.35
C LEU A 14 7.81 8.80 2.30
N PHE A 15 6.88 7.89 1.97
CA PHE A 15 5.46 8.24 1.81
C PHE A 15 4.73 8.34 3.16
N THR A 16 5.14 7.60 4.20
CA THR A 16 4.51 7.69 5.52
C THR A 16 4.89 8.95 6.29
N GLN A 17 6.08 9.53 6.05
CA GLN A 17 6.50 10.80 6.66
C GLN A 17 5.55 11.97 6.37
N GLN A 18 4.80 11.90 5.27
CA GLN A 18 3.89 12.95 4.83
C GLN A 18 2.46 12.77 5.37
N CYS A 19 2.20 11.71 6.15
CA CYS A 19 0.85 11.33 6.58
C CYS A 19 0.68 11.44 8.10
N ASN A 20 -0.37 12.14 8.55
CA ASN A 20 -0.78 12.18 9.96
C ASN A 20 -2.30 11.98 10.08
N PRO A 21 -2.79 10.85 10.63
CA PRO A 21 -2.02 9.71 11.14
C PRO A 21 -1.33 8.93 10.01
N PRO A 22 -0.22 8.22 10.29
CA PRO A 22 0.42 7.38 9.29
C PRO A 22 -0.56 6.31 8.80
N PRO A 23 -0.55 5.97 7.50
CA PRO A 23 -1.32 4.84 6.99
C PRO A 23 -0.89 3.59 7.75
N LEU A 24 -1.84 2.96 8.44
CA LEU A 24 -1.59 1.70 9.12
C LEU A 24 -1.45 0.62 8.05
N LEU A 25 -0.21 0.18 7.87
CA LEU A 25 0.19 -1.00 7.12
C LEU A 25 0.56 -2.06 8.16
N VAL A 26 -0.45 -2.71 8.73
CA VAL A 26 -0.25 -3.62 9.87
C VAL A 26 -0.29 -5.06 9.39
N VAL A 27 0.81 -5.79 9.62
CA VAL A 27 0.78 -7.26 9.65
C VAL A 27 0.22 -7.67 10.99
N GLN A 28 -0.99 -8.22 11.02
CA GLN A 28 -1.49 -8.86 12.23
C GLN A 28 -0.78 -10.22 12.42
N ARG A 29 -0.67 -10.67 13.67
CA ARG A 29 -0.21 -12.03 13.99
C ARG A 29 -1.13 -13.03 13.25
N GLY A 30 -0.61 -13.67 12.21
CA GLY A 30 -1.38 -14.51 11.29
C GLY A 30 -1.10 -14.25 9.82
N GLY A 31 -0.35 -13.19 9.48
CA GLY A 31 -0.01 -12.85 8.10
C GLY A 31 -1.09 -12.04 7.38
N GLU A 32 -2.13 -11.62 8.11
CA GLU A 32 -3.15 -10.73 7.60
C GLU A 32 -2.57 -9.32 7.47
N VAL A 33 -2.65 -8.75 6.28
CA VAL A 33 -2.22 -7.39 5.98
C VAL A 33 -3.45 -6.49 6.04
N CYS A 34 -3.57 -5.68 7.10
CA CYS A 34 -4.64 -4.70 7.22
C CYS A 34 -4.23 -3.37 6.59
N TRP A 35 -5.07 -2.88 5.69
CA TRP A 35 -4.97 -1.59 5.05
C TRP A 35 -5.99 -0.67 5.69
N ASN A 36 -5.56 0.38 6.38
CA ASN A 36 -6.53 1.38 6.79
C ASN A 36 -7.00 2.18 5.57
N ARG A 37 -8.31 2.44 5.50
CA ARG A 37 -8.95 3.25 4.45
C ARG A 37 -9.38 4.63 4.93
N ASN A 38 -8.69 5.16 5.94
CA ASN A 38 -8.93 6.55 6.36
C ASN A 38 -8.35 7.52 5.31
N GLU A 39 -8.72 8.80 5.39
CA GLU A 39 -8.34 9.82 4.41
C GLU A 39 -6.81 9.94 4.23
N ALA A 40 -6.05 9.84 5.32
CA ALA A 40 -4.59 9.86 5.29
C ALA A 40 -4.00 8.66 4.51
N ALA A 41 -4.61 7.48 4.64
CA ALA A 41 -4.20 6.32 3.86
C ALA A 41 -4.58 6.42 2.38
N ALA A 42 -5.72 7.02 2.05
CA ALA A 42 -6.08 7.28 0.65
C ALA A 42 -5.08 8.23 -0.03
N ALA A 43 -4.64 9.28 0.67
CA ALA A 43 -3.63 10.22 0.18
C ALA A 43 -2.27 9.52 -0.08
N PHE A 44 -1.81 8.72 0.88
CA PHE A 44 -0.60 7.90 0.73
C PHE A 44 -0.65 6.99 -0.51
N TRP A 45 -1.72 6.21 -0.63
CA TRP A 45 -1.88 5.22 -1.69
C TRP A 45 -2.04 5.88 -3.07
N THR A 46 -2.67 7.06 -3.12
CA THR A 46 -2.75 7.87 -4.34
C THR A 46 -1.36 8.30 -4.79
N ALA A 47 -0.58 8.93 -3.90
CA ALA A 47 0.77 9.40 -4.22
C ALA A 47 1.70 8.26 -4.65
N TYR A 48 1.64 7.12 -3.96
CA TYR A 48 2.43 5.95 -4.32
C TYR A 48 1.99 5.33 -5.66
N GLY A 49 0.68 5.26 -5.91
CA GLY A 49 0.10 4.81 -7.18
C GLY A 49 0.50 5.66 -8.37
N ASP A 50 0.55 6.99 -8.20
CA ASP A 50 0.98 7.93 -9.23
C ASP A 50 2.47 7.76 -9.57
N VAL A 51 3.33 7.54 -8.56
CA VAL A 51 4.76 7.28 -8.77
C VAL A 51 5.03 5.93 -9.42
N ARG A 52 4.26 4.90 -9.07
CA ARG A 52 4.48 3.51 -9.53
C ARG A 52 3.62 3.10 -10.73
N GLY A 53 2.73 3.98 -11.20
CA GLY A 53 1.87 3.73 -12.36
C GLY A 53 0.81 2.67 -12.10
N PHE A 54 0.05 2.78 -11.01
CA PHE A 54 -1.09 1.91 -10.73
C PHE A 54 -2.28 2.66 -10.14
N ASP A 55 -3.48 2.11 -10.35
CA ASP A 55 -4.71 2.60 -9.71
C ASP A 55 -4.83 2.01 -8.30
N TRP A 56 -4.61 2.87 -7.30
CA TRP A 56 -4.60 2.47 -5.90
C TRP A 56 -5.96 1.98 -5.40
N THR A 57 -7.07 2.42 -5.99
CA THR A 57 -8.42 2.00 -5.57
C THR A 57 -8.65 0.51 -5.82
N THR A 58 -7.81 -0.09 -6.67
CA THR A 58 -7.83 -1.52 -7.02
C THR A 58 -6.82 -2.35 -6.22
N ALA A 59 -6.00 -1.70 -5.37
CA ALA A 59 -4.96 -2.35 -4.60
C ALA A 59 -5.53 -3.38 -3.61
N GLU A 60 -4.96 -4.57 -3.60
CA GLU A 60 -5.31 -5.66 -2.69
C GLU A 60 -4.04 -6.31 -2.11
N PRO A 61 -4.04 -6.73 -0.84
CA PRO A 61 -2.94 -7.49 -0.28
C PRO A 61 -2.75 -8.82 -1.01
N CYS A 62 -1.51 -9.30 -1.04
CA CYS A 62 -1.24 -10.67 -1.45
C CYS A 62 -1.32 -11.61 -0.24
N GLU A 63 -2.30 -12.50 -0.22
CA GLU A 63 -2.41 -13.54 0.82
C GLU A 63 -1.10 -14.33 0.94
N GLY A 64 -0.62 -14.53 2.17
CA GLY A 64 0.59 -15.30 2.47
C GLY A 64 1.92 -14.64 2.09
N LEU A 65 1.92 -13.39 1.58
CA LEU A 65 3.14 -12.63 1.30
C LEU A 65 3.36 -11.50 2.34
N HIS A 66 4.59 -10.99 2.38
CA HIS A 66 4.93 -9.83 3.22
C HIS A 66 4.05 -8.62 2.89
N VAL A 67 3.84 -7.74 3.88
CA VAL A 67 3.02 -6.51 3.80
C VAL A 67 3.39 -5.55 2.66
N ALA A 68 4.62 -5.72 2.15
CA ALA A 68 5.17 -4.98 1.02
C ALA A 68 4.55 -5.39 -0.33
N TYR A 69 3.94 -6.58 -0.42
CA TYR A 69 3.44 -7.14 -1.67
C TYR A 69 1.93 -6.92 -1.82
N PHE A 70 1.54 -6.36 -2.96
CA PHE A 70 0.14 -6.10 -3.28
C PHE A 70 -0.12 -6.19 -4.77
N ARG A 71 -1.38 -6.37 -5.16
CA ARG A 71 -1.81 -6.39 -6.56
C ARG A 71 -2.68 -5.19 -6.88
N ALA A 72 -2.40 -4.53 -8.01
CA ALA A 72 -3.18 -3.39 -8.48
C ALA A 72 -3.27 -3.38 -10.01
N VAL A 73 -4.27 -2.68 -10.56
CA VAL A 73 -4.41 -2.46 -12.00
C VAL A 73 -3.41 -1.37 -12.42
N PRO A 74 -2.58 -1.60 -13.45
CA PRO A 74 -1.69 -0.55 -13.99
C PRO A 74 -2.48 0.63 -14.54
N ARG A 75 -1.94 1.83 -14.38
CA ARG A 75 -2.41 3.04 -15.08
C ARG A 75 -1.67 3.21 -16.40
#